data_AF-A0A9P8FAL7-F1
#
_entry.id   AF-A0A9P8FAL7-F1
#
_cell.length_a   1.000
_cell.length_b   1.000
_cell.length_c   1.000
_cell.angle_alpha   90.00
_cell.angle_beta   90.00
_cell.angle_gamma   90.00
#
_symmetry.space_group_name_H-M   'P 1'
#
loop_
_entity.id
_entity.type
_entity.pdbx_description
1 polymer ?
#
loop_
_entity_poly.entity_id
_entity_poly.type
_entity_poly.pdbx_seq_one_letter_code
_entity_poly.pdbx_strand_id
1 'polypeptide(L)'
;FSNATFRVAPPPLRPALGPTAKLGLPSIPFLGAFFGTSSSSTNMTYPLQKGKDEWQAQLSPEQFRILREKGTEAPYSSDFDKHMPSEGVYTCAGCEAPLYKANHKFKSGCGWPAFFDAVPGAVTRHVDRTFGMERTEIVCSNCGGHLGHVFKGEGYPTPTDERHCVNGVSLNFNKNDPVKDSKA
;
A
#
# COMPACT_ATOMS: atom_id res chain seq x y z
N PHE A 1 6.65 -14.63 68.34
CA PHE A 1 5.67 -15.10 69.34
C PHE A 1 4.45 -15.62 68.61
N SER A 2 4.21 -16.94 68.71
CA SER A 2 2.97 -17.72 68.47
C SER A 2 2.19 -17.45 67.18
N ASN A 3 1.57 -18.37 66.45
CA ASN A 3 1.15 -19.77 66.52
C ASN A 3 0.55 -19.98 65.09
N ALA A 4 0.25 -21.13 64.51
CA ALA A 4 0.26 -22.52 64.89
C ALA A 4 0.20 -23.28 63.56
N THR A 5 0.88 -24.42 63.53
CA THR A 5 0.70 -25.49 62.56
C THR A 5 -0.67 -26.14 62.77
N PHE A 6 -1.36 -26.53 61.68
CA PHE A 6 -2.30 -27.65 61.74
C PHE A 6 -2.22 -28.45 60.45
N ARG A 7 -1.64 -29.66 60.58
CA ARG A 7 -1.76 -30.76 59.62
C ARG A 7 -2.98 -31.59 60.04
N VAL A 8 -3.80 -32.02 59.09
CA VAL A 8 -4.71 -33.17 59.28
C VAL A 8 -4.64 -34.06 58.04
N ALA A 9 -4.56 -35.36 58.31
CA ALA A 9 -4.25 -36.47 57.42
C ALA A 9 -5.49 -37.02 56.64
N PRO A 10 -5.31 -37.86 55.61
CA PRO A 10 -6.39 -38.39 54.78
C PRO A 10 -6.93 -39.75 55.29
N PRO A 11 -8.16 -40.13 54.90
CA PRO A 11 -8.45 -41.56 54.70
C PRO A 11 -9.43 -41.82 53.52
N PRO A 12 -9.87 -43.06 53.26
CA PRO A 12 -9.12 -44.16 52.64
C PRO A 12 -9.73 -44.59 51.28
N LEU A 13 -9.11 -45.58 50.65
CA LEU A 13 -9.40 -46.13 49.31
C LEU A 13 -10.48 -47.25 49.29
N ARG A 14 -11.17 -47.35 48.12
CA ARG A 14 -11.69 -48.56 47.40
C ARG A 14 -13.00 -49.24 47.89
N PRO A 15 -13.65 -50.16 47.09
CA PRO A 15 -13.71 -50.38 45.62
C PRO A 15 -15.14 -50.75 45.08
N ALA A 16 -15.20 -51.29 43.83
CA ALA A 16 -16.23 -52.09 43.14
C ALA A 16 -17.07 -51.33 42.08
N LEU A 17 -16.89 -51.46 40.76
CA LEU A 17 -16.93 -52.55 39.75
C LEU A 17 -18.35 -53.04 39.34
N GLY A 18 -18.75 -52.65 38.12
CA GLY A 18 -19.67 -53.35 37.19
C GLY A 18 -21.17 -52.96 37.22
N PRO A 19 -21.98 -53.22 36.15
CA PRO A 19 -21.65 -53.77 34.82
C PRO A 19 -22.03 -52.84 33.64
N THR A 20 -21.58 -53.29 32.48
CA THR A 20 -21.79 -52.79 31.11
C THR A 20 -23.24 -52.61 30.68
N ALA A 21 -23.53 -51.52 29.95
CA ALA A 21 -24.61 -51.48 28.97
C ALA A 21 -24.10 -50.83 27.67
N LYS A 22 -24.05 -51.64 26.61
CA LYS A 22 -23.85 -51.20 25.23
C LYS A 22 -25.17 -50.63 24.71
N LEU A 23 -25.17 -49.47 24.05
CA LEU A 23 -26.20 -49.10 23.07
C LEU A 23 -25.68 -47.96 22.16
N GLY A 24 -25.50 -48.31 20.88
CA GLY A 24 -25.78 -47.48 19.69
C GLY A 24 -25.06 -46.15 19.51
N LEU A 25 -24.03 -46.14 18.66
CA LEU A 25 -23.61 -44.95 17.92
C LEU A 25 -24.63 -44.63 16.81
N PRO A 26 -25.09 -43.38 16.67
CA PRO A 26 -25.35 -42.82 15.36
C PRO A 26 -24.10 -42.12 14.84
N SER A 27 -23.59 -42.59 13.71
CA SER A 27 -22.61 -41.91 12.88
C SER A 27 -23.12 -40.53 12.47
N ILE A 28 -22.48 -39.47 12.92
CA ILE A 28 -22.65 -38.13 12.35
C ILE A 28 -21.45 -37.88 11.44
N PRO A 29 -21.61 -37.98 10.11
CA PRO A 29 -20.64 -37.45 9.16
C PRO A 29 -20.82 -35.92 9.06
N PHE A 30 -19.88 -35.25 8.39
CA PHE A 30 -19.76 -33.82 8.11
C PHE A 30 -18.87 -33.06 9.10
N LEU A 31 -17.55 -33.12 8.91
CA LEU A 31 -16.78 -32.20 8.04
C LEU A 31 -17.07 -30.72 8.28
N GLY A 32 -16.08 -30.07 8.92
CA GLY A 32 -15.54 -28.75 8.62
C GLY A 32 -16.47 -27.70 8.03
N ALA A 33 -16.84 -26.73 8.86
CA ALA A 33 -17.36 -25.45 8.40
C ALA A 33 -16.85 -24.31 9.32
N PHE A 34 -15.52 -24.20 9.46
CA PHE A 34 -14.93 -22.88 9.68
C PHE A 34 -15.01 -22.15 8.35
N PHE A 35 -16.14 -21.51 8.08
CA PHE A 35 -16.24 -20.52 7.01
C PHE A 35 -15.43 -19.29 7.44
N GLY A 36 -14.11 -19.38 7.25
CA GLY A 36 -13.27 -18.20 7.13
C GLY A 36 -13.76 -17.44 5.92
N THR A 37 -14.42 -16.31 6.16
CA THR A 37 -14.78 -15.36 5.12
C THR A 37 -13.47 -14.80 4.56
N SER A 38 -12.90 -15.43 3.54
CA SER A 38 -11.84 -14.82 2.74
C SER A 38 -12.46 -13.62 2.05
N SER A 39 -12.33 -12.45 2.68
CA SER A 39 -12.54 -11.16 2.04
C SER A 39 -11.67 -11.14 0.79
N SER A 40 -12.29 -11.35 -0.37
CA SER A 40 -11.66 -11.12 -1.67
C SER A 40 -11.39 -9.62 -1.76
N SER A 41 -10.21 -9.21 -1.30
CA SER A 41 -9.62 -7.95 -1.70
C SER A 41 -9.53 -7.98 -3.22
N THR A 42 -10.17 -7.03 -3.90
CA THR A 42 -10.02 -6.82 -5.34
C THR A 42 -8.54 -6.55 -5.63
N ASN A 43 -7.76 -7.61 -5.88
CA ASN A 43 -6.37 -7.48 -6.27
C ASN A 43 -6.33 -6.98 -7.70
N MET A 44 -6.39 -5.65 -7.83
CA MET A 44 -5.90 -4.99 -9.03
C MET A 44 -4.48 -5.50 -9.26
N THR A 45 -4.33 -6.34 -10.28
CA THR A 45 -3.07 -7.03 -10.55
C THR A 45 -2.25 -6.13 -11.45
N TYR A 46 -1.15 -5.61 -10.93
CA TYR A 46 -0.17 -4.82 -11.69
C TYR A 46 0.82 -5.74 -12.42
N PRO A 47 1.42 -5.31 -13.54
CA PRO A 47 2.39 -6.12 -14.27
C PRO A 47 3.57 -6.63 -13.42
N LEU A 48 4.12 -5.79 -12.54
CA LEU A 48 5.17 -6.16 -11.60
C LEU A 48 4.55 -6.57 -10.27
N GLN A 49 4.67 -7.86 -9.94
CA GLN A 49 4.30 -8.44 -8.65
C GLN A 49 5.57 -8.76 -7.85
N LYS A 50 5.62 -8.30 -6.60
CA LYS A 50 6.69 -8.61 -5.63
C LYS A 50 6.10 -8.74 -4.24
N GLY A 51 6.72 -9.58 -3.42
CA GLY A 51 6.35 -9.79 -2.02
C GLY A 51 6.62 -8.57 -1.13
N LYS A 52 6.00 -8.52 0.04
CA LYS A 52 6.25 -7.46 1.03
C LYS A 52 7.72 -7.39 1.43
N ASP A 53 8.33 -8.54 1.73
CA ASP A 53 9.71 -8.63 2.20
C ASP A 53 10.70 -8.20 1.11
N GLU A 54 10.42 -8.51 -0.15
CA GLU A 54 11.21 -8.04 -1.30
C GLU A 54 11.14 -6.51 -1.43
N TRP A 55 9.96 -5.93 -1.26
CA TRP A 55 9.82 -4.47 -1.24
C TRP A 55 10.54 -3.83 -0.08
N GLN A 56 10.49 -4.41 1.12
CA GLN A 56 11.20 -3.90 2.30
C GLN A 56 12.72 -4.01 2.16
N ALA A 57 13.21 -5.01 1.42
CA ALA A 57 14.63 -5.15 1.12
C ALA A 57 15.11 -4.15 0.04
N GLN A 58 14.25 -3.81 -0.93
CA GLN A 58 14.60 -2.91 -2.03
C GLN A 58 14.44 -1.42 -1.68
N LEU A 59 13.39 -1.07 -0.93
CA LEU A 59 12.99 0.30 -0.65
C LEU A 59 13.58 0.80 0.67
N SER A 60 13.87 2.10 0.74
CA SER A 60 14.08 2.73 2.04
C SER A 60 12.78 2.68 2.88
N PRO A 61 12.86 2.81 4.22
CA PRO A 61 11.66 2.80 5.07
C PRO A 61 10.62 3.85 4.65
N GLU A 62 11.06 5.04 4.26
CA GLU A 62 10.17 6.11 3.83
C GLU A 62 9.57 5.85 2.44
N GLN A 63 10.36 5.31 1.51
CA GLN A 63 9.85 4.87 0.21
C GLN A 63 8.82 3.76 0.37
N PHE A 64 9.06 2.80 1.26
CA PHE A 64 8.11 1.74 1.55
C PHE A 64 6.81 2.29 2.15
N ARG A 65 6.90 3.17 3.15
CA ARG A 65 5.75 3.84 3.76
C ARG A 65 4.88 4.56 2.73
N ILE A 66 5.51 5.30 1.82
CA ILE A 66 4.79 6.06 0.79
C ILE A 66 4.26 5.12 -0.29
N LEU A 67 5.11 4.36 -0.98
CA LEU A 67 4.73 3.56 -2.14
C LEU A 67 3.82 2.37 -1.79
N ARG A 68 3.95 1.79 -0.60
CA ARG A 68 3.25 0.54 -0.22
C ARG A 68 2.20 0.74 0.86
N GLU A 69 2.44 1.64 1.80
CA GLU A 69 1.49 1.93 2.90
C GLU A 69 0.64 3.18 2.63
N LYS A 70 0.71 3.73 1.41
CA LYS A 70 -0.04 4.93 0.98
C LYS A 70 0.20 6.16 1.87
N GLY A 71 1.41 6.26 2.42
CA GLY A 71 1.84 7.41 3.19
C GLY A 71 1.99 8.65 2.32
N THR A 72 2.07 9.81 2.99
CA THR A 72 2.38 11.10 2.37
C THR A 72 3.59 11.71 3.08
N GLU A 73 4.55 12.24 2.33
CA GLU A 73 5.68 12.99 2.87
C GLU A 73 5.23 14.38 3.37
N ALA A 74 6.02 15.00 4.25
CA ALA A 74 5.72 16.36 4.69
C ALA A 74 5.84 17.37 3.53
N PRO A 75 5.01 18.43 3.50
CA PRO A 75 5.15 19.44 2.46
C PRO A 75 6.54 20.09 2.53
N TYR A 76 7.10 20.40 1.35
CA TYR A 76 8.41 21.00 1.12
C TYR A 76 9.61 20.15 1.59
N SER A 77 9.41 18.87 1.92
CA SER A 77 10.50 18.00 2.39
C SER A 77 11.35 17.42 1.27
N SER A 78 10.79 17.24 0.07
CA SER A 78 11.52 16.68 -1.07
C SER A 78 12.21 17.76 -1.91
N ASP A 79 13.47 17.52 -2.26
CA ASP A 79 14.20 18.34 -3.22
C ASP A 79 13.53 18.39 -4.60
N PHE A 80 12.72 17.39 -4.94
CA PHE A 80 12.01 17.36 -6.21
C PHE A 80 10.92 18.42 -6.33
N ASP A 81 10.43 19.00 -5.23
CA ASP A 81 9.50 20.13 -5.30
C ASP A 81 10.14 21.31 -6.06
N LYS A 82 11.37 21.65 -5.69
CA LYS A 82 12.16 22.74 -6.28
C LYS A 82 12.93 22.34 -7.54
N HIS A 83 13.13 21.04 -7.77
CA HIS A 83 13.82 20.55 -8.95
C HIS A 83 13.00 20.85 -10.23
N MET A 84 13.55 21.66 -11.13
CA MET A 84 12.91 22.07 -12.39
C MET A 84 13.89 21.94 -13.57
N PRO A 85 14.24 20.71 -13.98
CA PRO A 85 15.11 20.47 -15.12
C PRO A 85 14.38 20.79 -16.44
N SER A 86 15.14 21.18 -17.47
CA SER A 86 14.60 21.43 -18.81
C SER A 86 14.26 20.15 -19.58
N GLU A 87 14.95 19.05 -19.27
CA GLU A 87 14.86 17.75 -19.93
C GLU A 87 15.07 16.62 -18.92
N GLY A 88 14.67 15.39 -19.28
CA GLY A 88 14.79 14.20 -18.43
C GLY A 88 13.44 13.63 -18.00
N VAL A 89 13.50 12.57 -17.20
CA VAL A 89 12.35 11.73 -16.84
C VAL A 89 12.34 11.46 -15.35
N TYR A 90 11.17 11.63 -14.75
CA TYR A 90 10.90 11.13 -13.42
C TYR A 90 10.37 9.70 -13.51
N THR A 91 11.04 8.79 -12.81
CA THR A 91 10.72 7.37 -12.78
C THR A 91 10.18 6.97 -11.41
N CYS A 92 9.46 5.86 -11.35
CA CYS A 92 8.97 5.32 -10.08
C CYS A 92 10.15 4.85 -9.22
N ALA A 93 10.25 5.32 -7.98
CA ALA A 93 11.32 4.90 -7.07
C ALA A 93 11.31 3.40 -6.75
N GLY A 94 10.15 2.73 -6.89
CA GLY A 94 10.05 1.29 -6.64
C GLY A 94 10.36 0.40 -7.85
N CYS A 95 9.98 0.79 -9.06
CA CYS A 95 10.11 -0.10 -10.22
C CYS A 95 10.79 0.51 -11.43
N GLU A 96 11.28 1.74 -11.30
CA GLU A 96 12.02 2.48 -12.33
C GLU A 96 11.22 2.79 -13.60
N ALA A 97 9.94 2.43 -13.65
CA ALA A 97 9.07 2.75 -14.77
C ALA A 97 8.95 4.28 -14.96
N PRO A 98 9.00 4.79 -16.20
CA PRO A 98 8.86 6.21 -16.48
C PRO A 98 7.46 6.70 -16.12
N LEU A 99 7.37 7.78 -15.34
CA LEU A 99 6.10 8.34 -14.86
C LEU A 99 5.82 9.71 -15.48
N TYR A 100 6.78 10.62 -15.44
CA TYR A 100 6.61 12.01 -15.86
C TYR A 100 7.81 12.51 -16.64
N LYS A 101 7.56 13.40 -17.61
CA LYS A 101 8.63 14.13 -18.30
C LYS A 101 8.96 15.41 -17.54
N ALA A 102 10.21 15.88 -17.63
CA ALA A 102 10.65 17.14 -17.05
C ALA A 102 9.78 18.34 -17.48
N ASN A 103 9.44 18.42 -18.77
CA ASN A 103 8.61 19.48 -19.34
C ASN A 103 7.14 19.43 -18.89
N HIS A 104 6.69 18.36 -18.24
CA HIS A 104 5.35 18.28 -17.65
C HIS A 104 5.29 18.87 -16.25
N LYS A 105 6.45 19.16 -15.63
CA LYS A 105 6.53 19.71 -14.28
C LYS A 105 6.25 21.20 -14.29
N PHE A 106 5.54 21.69 -13.27
CA PHE A 106 5.26 23.12 -13.11
C PHE A 106 5.25 23.56 -11.64
N LYS A 107 5.32 24.88 -11.40
CA LYS A 107 5.27 25.45 -10.05
C LYS A 107 3.81 25.61 -9.61
N SER A 108 3.32 24.69 -8.79
CA SER A 108 1.96 24.76 -8.23
C SER A 108 1.87 25.51 -6.90
N GLY A 109 2.97 25.53 -6.12
CA GLY A 109 2.98 26.05 -4.75
C GLY A 109 2.35 25.09 -3.72
N CYS A 110 2.05 23.85 -4.09
CA CYS A 110 1.37 22.90 -3.18
C CYS A 110 2.28 22.27 -2.12
N GLY A 111 3.60 22.41 -2.25
CA GLY A 111 4.61 21.82 -1.35
C GLY A 111 5.08 20.43 -1.76
N TRP A 112 4.61 19.90 -2.87
CA TRP A 112 5.08 18.66 -3.48
C TRP A 112 5.35 18.85 -4.97
N PRO A 113 6.20 18.01 -5.58
CA PRO A 113 6.33 17.93 -7.03
C PRO A 113 4.97 17.89 -7.73
N ALA A 114 4.78 18.80 -8.69
CA ALA A 114 3.54 18.94 -9.43
C ALA A 114 3.77 18.79 -10.94
N PHE A 115 2.96 17.92 -11.55
CA PHE A 115 2.96 17.66 -12.99
C PHE A 115 1.57 17.85 -13.58
N PHE A 116 1.48 18.34 -14.81
CA PHE A 116 0.17 18.51 -15.47
C PHE A 116 -0.24 17.31 -16.31
N ASP A 117 0.70 16.43 -16.67
CA ASP A 117 0.42 15.23 -17.45
C ASP A 117 1.46 14.13 -17.16
N ALA A 118 1.05 12.88 -17.25
CA ALA A 118 1.91 11.71 -17.08
C ALA A 118 2.37 11.16 -18.45
N VAL A 119 3.38 10.30 -18.45
CA VAL A 119 3.66 9.46 -19.63
C VAL A 119 2.41 8.60 -19.90
N PRO A 120 1.94 8.49 -21.17
CA PRO A 120 0.75 7.71 -21.48
C PRO A 120 0.78 6.30 -20.90
N GLY A 121 -0.25 5.95 -20.13
CA GLY A 121 -0.37 4.63 -19.47
C GLY A 121 0.48 4.44 -18.20
N ALA A 122 1.33 5.39 -17.82
CA ALA A 122 2.24 5.22 -16.67
C ALA A 122 1.55 5.32 -15.31
N VAL A 123 0.41 5.99 -15.23
CA VAL A 123 -0.34 6.25 -13.99
C VAL A 123 -1.77 5.70 -14.08
N THR A 124 -2.17 4.98 -13.04
CA THR A 124 -3.55 4.51 -12.83
C THR A 124 -4.22 5.39 -11.79
N ARG A 125 -5.50 5.71 -12.00
CA ARG A 125 -6.31 6.58 -11.13
C ARG A 125 -7.32 5.75 -10.34
N HIS A 126 -7.39 5.98 -9.03
CA HIS A 126 -8.36 5.34 -8.14
C HIS A 126 -9.14 6.41 -7.38
N VAL A 127 -10.45 6.22 -7.22
CA VAL A 127 -11.26 7.15 -6.41
C VAL A 127 -11.00 6.85 -4.93
N ASP A 128 -10.48 7.84 -4.21
CA ASP A 128 -10.22 7.82 -2.77
C ASP A 128 -11.32 8.62 -2.06
N ARG A 129 -12.17 7.93 -1.29
CA ARG A 129 -13.27 8.50 -0.49
C ARG A 129 -12.96 8.59 1.00
N THR A 130 -11.69 8.45 1.38
CA THR A 130 -11.26 8.48 2.77
C THR A 130 -11.48 9.89 3.36
N PHE A 131 -11.78 9.98 4.65
CA PHE A 131 -12.01 11.25 5.38
C PHE A 131 -13.17 12.11 4.85
N GLY A 132 -14.14 11.50 4.14
CA GLY A 132 -15.32 12.22 3.66
C GLY A 132 -15.05 13.19 2.50
N MET A 133 -13.87 13.12 1.89
CA MET A 133 -13.49 13.87 0.70
C MET A 133 -13.43 12.92 -0.49
N GLU A 134 -13.87 13.35 -1.68
CA GLU A 134 -13.64 12.61 -2.92
C GLU A 134 -12.37 13.15 -3.60
N ARG A 135 -11.29 12.38 -3.51
CA ARG A 135 -10.01 12.66 -4.17
C ARG A 135 -9.72 11.56 -5.19
N THR A 136 -8.87 11.85 -6.16
CA THR A 136 -8.40 10.82 -7.10
C THR A 136 -6.96 10.46 -6.76
N GLU A 137 -6.74 9.30 -6.16
CA GLU A 137 -5.40 8.72 -5.94
C GLU A 137 -4.76 8.37 -7.29
N ILE A 138 -3.46 8.63 -7.40
CA ILE A 138 -2.64 8.20 -8.53
C ILE A 138 -1.60 7.18 -8.05
N VAL A 139 -1.50 6.07 -8.78
CA VAL A 139 -0.54 4.99 -8.52
C VAL A 139 0.23 4.64 -9.79
N CYS A 140 1.43 4.09 -9.63
CA CYS A 140 2.22 3.59 -10.77
C CYS A 140 1.50 2.40 -11.41
N SER A 141 1.22 2.48 -12.71
CA SER A 141 0.54 1.40 -13.45
C SER A 141 1.36 0.12 -13.54
N ASN A 142 2.69 0.18 -13.40
CA ASN A 142 3.56 -0.99 -13.51
C ASN A 142 3.63 -1.81 -12.21
N CYS A 143 3.72 -1.16 -11.05
CA CYS A 143 3.95 -1.86 -9.77
C CYS A 143 2.92 -1.53 -8.68
N GLY A 144 1.93 -0.69 -8.96
CA GLY A 144 0.90 -0.28 -8.01
C GLY A 144 1.37 0.62 -6.88
N GLY A 145 2.58 1.16 -6.96
CA GLY A 145 3.12 2.04 -5.92
C GLY A 145 2.32 3.35 -5.84
N HIS A 146 1.93 3.74 -4.62
CA HIS A 146 1.25 5.02 -4.38
C HIS A 146 2.17 6.21 -4.69
N LEU A 147 1.65 7.15 -5.49
CA LEU A 147 2.39 8.34 -5.92
C LEU A 147 1.85 9.60 -5.24
N GLY A 148 0.53 9.72 -5.12
CA GLY A 148 -0.13 10.89 -4.54
C GLY A 148 -1.57 11.03 -5.04
N HIS A 149 -1.98 12.25 -5.37
CA HIS A 149 -3.33 12.55 -5.85
C HIS A 149 -3.32 13.48 -7.06
N VAL A 150 -4.36 13.38 -7.89
CA VAL A 150 -4.63 14.32 -8.99
C VAL A 150 -5.84 15.19 -8.68
N PHE A 151 -5.70 16.48 -8.98
CA PHE A 151 -6.73 17.50 -8.87
C PHE A 151 -6.97 18.11 -10.26
N LYS A 152 -8.19 18.57 -10.53
CA LYS A 152 -8.57 19.18 -11.82
C LYS A 152 -9.39 20.43 -11.59
N GLY A 153 -9.36 21.37 -12.53
CA GLY A 153 -10.23 22.55 -12.48
C GLY A 153 -9.75 23.62 -11.51
N GLU A 154 -8.45 23.68 -11.24
CA GLU A 154 -7.86 24.67 -10.32
C GLU A 154 -7.46 25.96 -11.05
N GLY A 155 -7.51 25.98 -12.39
CA GLY A 155 -7.21 27.14 -13.20
C GLY A 155 -5.70 27.38 -13.41
N TYR A 156 -4.89 26.31 -13.37
CA TYR A 156 -3.47 26.45 -13.69
C TYR A 156 -3.28 26.69 -15.19
N PRO A 157 -2.28 27.49 -15.61
CA PRO A 157 -1.99 27.75 -17.02
C PRO A 157 -1.25 26.57 -17.66
N THR A 158 -1.82 25.37 -17.57
CA THR A 158 -1.29 24.13 -18.14
C THR A 158 -2.28 23.58 -19.17
N PRO A 159 -1.83 22.80 -20.18
CA PRO A 159 -2.72 22.33 -21.25
C PRO A 159 -3.92 21.50 -20.78
N THR A 160 -3.78 20.80 -19.65
CA THR A 160 -4.78 19.86 -19.13
C THR A 160 -5.60 20.42 -17.97
N ASP A 161 -5.16 21.53 -17.36
CA ASP A 161 -5.66 22.02 -16.06
C ASP A 161 -5.75 20.92 -14.98
N GLU A 162 -4.83 19.96 -15.05
CA GLU A 162 -4.63 18.93 -14.04
C GLU A 162 -3.39 19.24 -13.20
N ARG A 163 -3.46 18.89 -11.92
CA ARG A 163 -2.33 18.92 -11.00
C ARG A 163 -2.15 17.55 -10.38
N HIS A 164 -1.18 16.81 -10.88
CA HIS A 164 -0.68 15.60 -10.25
C HIS A 164 0.25 16.03 -9.11
N CYS A 165 -0.25 15.95 -7.88
CA CYS A 165 0.47 16.25 -6.66
C CYS A 165 1.16 14.97 -6.16
N VAL A 166 2.47 14.87 -6.38
CA VAL A 166 3.20 13.61 -6.25
C VAL A 166 4.22 13.70 -5.13
N ASN A 167 4.29 12.69 -4.26
CA ASN A 167 5.34 12.56 -3.26
C ASN A 167 6.70 12.47 -3.95
N GLY A 168 7.64 13.35 -3.64
CA GLY A 168 8.97 13.31 -4.22
C GLY A 168 9.76 12.06 -3.84
N VAL A 169 9.61 11.53 -2.63
CA VAL A 169 10.21 10.24 -2.24
C VAL A 169 9.73 9.07 -3.11
N SER A 170 8.57 9.19 -3.77
CA SER A 170 8.07 8.17 -4.71
C SER A 170 8.73 8.23 -6.10
N LEU A 171 9.59 9.22 -6.33
CA LEU A 171 10.23 9.51 -7.62
C LEU A 171 11.75 9.29 -7.57
N ASN A 172 12.29 8.89 -8.70
CA ASN A 172 13.70 9.07 -9.07
C ASN A 172 13.76 9.98 -10.30
N PHE A 173 14.93 10.49 -10.64
CA PHE A 173 15.11 11.32 -11.84
C PHE A 173 16.29 10.82 -12.68
N ASN A 174 16.04 10.61 -13.97
CA ASN A 174 17.07 10.30 -14.95
C ASN A 174 17.15 11.41 -16.01
N LYS A 175 18.32 12.04 -16.11
CA LYS A 175 18.58 13.12 -17.07
C LYS A 175 18.72 12.60 -18.50
N ASN A 176 19.25 11.39 -18.68
CA ASN A 176 19.72 10.89 -19.98
C ASN A 176 18.71 9.99 -20.71
N ASP A 177 17.57 9.69 -20.10
CA ASP A 177 16.56 8.84 -20.72
C ASP A 177 15.64 9.66 -21.64
N PRO A 178 15.61 9.40 -22.96
CA PRO A 178 14.55 9.93 -23.79
C PRO A 178 13.28 9.12 -23.53
N VAL A 179 12.20 9.76 -23.06
CA VAL A 179 10.87 9.14 -23.15
C VAL A 179 10.53 9.04 -24.63
N LYS A 180 10.65 7.84 -25.19
CA LYS A 180 10.12 7.57 -26.52
C LYS A 180 8.60 7.67 -26.42
N ASP A 181 8.04 8.70 -27.03
CA ASP A 181 6.61 8.80 -27.22
C ASP A 181 6.16 7.56 -28.00
N SER A 182 5.53 6.63 -27.29
CA SER A 182 4.98 5.42 -27.89
C SER A 182 3.74 5.84 -28.67
N LYS A 183 3.96 6.35 -29.88
CA LYS A 183 2.90 6.59 -30.85
C LYS A 183 2.32 5.21 -31.20
N ALA A 184 1.09 4.97 -30.76
CA ALA A 184 0.23 3.91 -31.28
C ALA A 184 -0.14 4.19 -32.74
#